data_AF-A0A925JSS1-F1
#
_entry.id   AF-A0A925JSS1-F1
#
_cell.length_a   1.000
_cell.length_b   1.000
_cell.length_c   1.000
_cell.angle_alpha   90.00
_cell.angle_beta   90.00
_cell.angle_gamma   90.00
#
_symmetry.space_group_name_H-M   'P 1'
#
loop_
_entity.id
_entity.type
_entity.pdbx_description
1 polymer ?
#
loop_
_entity_poly.entity_id
_entity_poly.type
_entity_poly.pdbx_seq_one_letter_code
_entity_poly.pdbx_strand_id
1 'polypeptide(L)'
;VFAECLSVFENLHEMERELEELMHRMADLDPASDEYTAVAERFHRIDSEFQARDGYALEAHVGTVLNGLGFPKEDWHRRTEEFSGGWQMRIALAKLLLQKPDVLLLDEPTNHLDLEARNWLEDYLTSYPNAFVLISHDRYFLDKAVNRILEIWNKGAHFYSGNYEKYLVQKQERKLQLEAAQRNQRERIEQLESFIGRFRYQASKARQVQSRIKELEKIDRIELPTDEQTIYFSFPQPKSSGRTVAEFQKVSKSYGPKKVLGDVSFVIERGDRIALVGHNGAGKSTLIKLLAGTEPLTAGEFKLGHNVDVDYFAQDQYKELDPDAELLADLSSGARMKTETELRSLLGCFLFSADDVFKRIGVLSGGERNRYALAKMLLSPSNFLLLDEPTNHLDMRAKDVLLNALAEFSGTVVFVSHDRYFIDKLATRVFEVGGGEVHVYPGNYEDYLWRKSGRPLDLELPAAVALPPAPVSANGVQNGHSAEKGKRVNPLKVEKLKQQCSSVEREIALLEEHIASLEADLANFRNPDETLRLTQQLSAGREKLAVLMTEWETVSAEIEATT
;
A
#
# COMPACT_ATOMS: atom_id res chain seq x y z
N VAL A 1 -32.52 0.63 13.71
CA VAL A 1 -31.43 0.01 12.90
C VAL A 1 -31.90 -1.28 12.25
N PHE A 2 -32.41 -2.22 13.05
CA PHE A 2 -32.90 -3.53 12.58
C PHE A 2 -34.03 -3.39 11.55
N ALA A 3 -35.04 -2.56 11.82
CA ALA A 3 -36.11 -2.27 10.87
C ALA A 3 -35.61 -1.68 9.54
N GLU A 4 -34.51 -0.91 9.56
CA GLU A 4 -33.94 -0.36 8.35
C GLU A 4 -33.10 -1.39 7.58
N CYS A 5 -32.47 -2.34 8.26
CA CYS A 5 -31.81 -3.47 7.61
C CYS A 5 -32.82 -4.46 7.04
N LEU A 6 -33.97 -4.62 7.69
CA LEU A 6 -35.10 -5.39 7.18
C LEU A 6 -35.78 -4.74 5.97
N SER A 7 -35.74 -3.41 5.84
CA SER A 7 -36.33 -2.72 4.69
C SER A 7 -35.65 -3.09 3.36
N VAL A 8 -34.41 -3.58 3.42
CA VAL A 8 -33.71 -4.16 2.26
C VAL A 8 -34.47 -5.37 1.68
N PHE A 9 -35.22 -6.05 2.53
CA PHE A 9 -35.99 -7.24 2.23
C PHE A 9 -37.51 -6.95 2.20
N GLU A 10 -37.92 -5.71 1.86
CA GLU A 10 -39.35 -5.35 1.72
C GLU A 10 -40.13 -6.36 0.88
N ASN A 11 -39.56 -6.83 -0.23
CA ASN A 11 -40.17 -7.86 -1.06
C ASN A 11 -40.42 -9.19 -0.31
N LEU A 12 -39.51 -9.59 0.59
CA LEU A 12 -39.66 -10.81 1.40
C LEU A 12 -40.69 -10.64 2.51
N HIS A 13 -40.79 -9.46 3.12
CA HIS A 13 -41.86 -9.14 4.07
C HIS A 13 -43.23 -9.01 3.39
N GLU A 14 -43.29 -8.52 2.16
CA GLU A 14 -44.52 -8.56 1.36
C GLU A 14 -44.95 -10.02 1.09
N MET A 15 -44.01 -10.90 0.76
CA MET A 15 -44.27 -12.33 0.59
C MET A 15 -44.72 -12.99 1.90
N GLU A 16 -44.13 -12.65 3.04
CA GLU A 16 -44.53 -13.13 4.36
C GLU A 16 -45.96 -12.69 4.72
N ARG A 17 -46.29 -11.40 4.52
CA ARG A 17 -47.66 -10.90 4.72
C ARG A 17 -48.64 -11.55 3.77
N GLU A 18 -48.24 -11.78 2.52
CA GLU A 18 -49.06 -12.48 1.54
C GLU A 18 -49.29 -13.94 1.96
N LEU A 19 -48.29 -14.61 2.53
CA LEU A 19 -48.45 -15.96 3.10
C LEU A 19 -49.43 -15.97 4.28
N GLU A 20 -49.34 -15.00 5.20
CA GLU A 20 -50.29 -14.87 6.31
C GLU A 20 -51.72 -14.59 5.81
N GLU A 21 -51.89 -13.69 4.84
CA GLU A 21 -53.19 -13.39 4.23
C GLU A 21 -53.78 -14.60 3.49
N LEU A 22 -52.96 -15.33 2.72
CA LEU A 22 -53.37 -16.54 2.02
C LEU A 22 -53.72 -17.66 3.01
N MET A 23 -52.96 -17.80 4.11
CA MET A 23 -53.25 -18.75 5.18
C MET A 23 -54.58 -18.42 5.87
N HIS A 24 -54.85 -17.15 6.16
CA HIS A 24 -56.14 -16.72 6.70
C HIS A 24 -57.29 -16.98 5.72
N ARG A 25 -57.11 -16.68 4.42
CA ARG A 25 -58.10 -16.96 3.39
C ARG A 25 -58.39 -18.46 3.22
N MET A 26 -57.38 -19.32 3.34
CA MET A 26 -57.59 -20.77 3.32
C MET A 26 -58.42 -21.28 4.50
N ALA A 27 -58.31 -20.63 5.67
CA ALA A 27 -59.07 -21.02 6.85
C ALA A 27 -60.57 -20.70 6.72
N ASP A 28 -60.93 -19.69 5.93
CA ASP A 28 -62.32 -19.24 5.71
C ASP A 28 -63.00 -19.89 4.50
N LEU A 29 -62.23 -20.48 3.57
CA LEU A 29 -62.73 -21.08 2.33
C LEU A 29 -63.11 -22.56 2.49
N ASP A 30 -64.12 -23.00 1.75
CA ASP A 30 -64.51 -24.42 1.68
C ASP A 30 -63.41 -25.23 0.95
N PRO A 31 -62.86 -26.30 1.56
CA PRO A 31 -61.84 -27.17 0.94
C PRO A 31 -62.22 -27.78 -0.41
N ALA A 32 -63.53 -27.84 -0.73
CA ALA A 32 -64.01 -28.37 -2.01
C ALA A 32 -64.17 -27.32 -3.12
N SER A 33 -63.86 -26.04 -2.85
CA SER A 33 -64.01 -24.95 -3.82
C SER A 33 -62.82 -24.82 -4.77
N ASP A 34 -63.10 -24.42 -6.02
CA ASP A 34 -62.06 -24.07 -7.00
C ASP A 34 -61.20 -22.88 -6.52
N GLU A 35 -61.79 -21.99 -5.73
CA GLU A 35 -61.10 -20.85 -5.10
C GLU A 35 -60.06 -21.30 -4.06
N TYR A 36 -60.38 -22.30 -3.22
CA TYR A 36 -59.43 -22.88 -2.28
C TYR A 36 -58.21 -23.48 -3.01
N THR A 37 -58.46 -24.18 -4.12
CA THR A 37 -57.40 -24.81 -4.93
C THR A 37 -56.45 -23.77 -5.53
N ALA A 38 -56.98 -22.66 -6.06
CA ALA A 38 -56.17 -21.57 -6.59
C ALA A 38 -55.34 -20.83 -5.51
N VAL A 39 -55.92 -20.64 -4.32
CA VAL A 39 -55.22 -20.05 -3.15
C VAL A 39 -54.12 -21.00 -2.65
N ALA A 40 -54.37 -22.32 -2.64
CA ALA A 40 -53.42 -23.36 -2.28
C ALA A 40 -52.18 -23.40 -3.17
N GLU A 41 -52.37 -23.35 -4.49
CA GLU A 41 -51.25 -23.30 -5.44
C GLU A 41 -50.42 -22.02 -5.29
N ARG A 42 -51.08 -20.86 -5.10
CA ARG A 42 -50.39 -19.58 -4.90
C ARG A 42 -49.57 -19.58 -3.61
N PHE A 43 -50.14 -20.08 -2.51
CA PHE A 43 -49.42 -20.24 -1.24
C PHE A 43 -48.21 -21.17 -1.39
N HIS A 44 -48.37 -22.34 -2.02
CA HIS A 44 -47.24 -23.26 -2.24
C HIS A 44 -46.12 -22.62 -3.05
N ARG A 45 -46.45 -21.85 -4.09
CA ARG A 45 -45.45 -21.15 -4.91
C ARG A 45 -44.69 -20.10 -4.10
N ILE A 46 -45.40 -19.28 -3.33
CA ILE A 46 -44.80 -18.20 -2.53
C ILE A 46 -44.00 -18.78 -1.36
N ASP A 47 -44.49 -19.82 -0.68
CA ASP A 47 -43.76 -20.49 0.41
C ASP A 47 -42.49 -21.14 -0.12
N SER A 48 -42.55 -21.79 -1.30
CA SER A 48 -41.35 -22.34 -1.94
C SER A 48 -40.33 -21.26 -2.29
N GLU A 49 -40.77 -20.11 -2.78
CA GLU A 49 -39.90 -18.98 -3.11
C GLU A 49 -39.36 -18.28 -1.85
N PHE A 50 -40.15 -18.19 -0.78
CA PHE A 50 -39.77 -17.66 0.52
C PHE A 50 -38.72 -18.54 1.22
N GLN A 51 -38.90 -19.86 1.16
CA GLN A 51 -37.91 -20.83 1.63
C GLN A 51 -36.63 -20.79 0.80
N ALA A 52 -36.73 -20.70 -0.53
CA ALA A 52 -35.57 -20.62 -1.42
C ALA A 52 -34.71 -19.36 -1.18
N ARG A 53 -35.32 -18.29 -0.65
CA ARG A 53 -34.64 -17.04 -0.29
C ARG A 53 -34.26 -16.96 1.20
N ASP A 54 -34.31 -18.08 1.93
CA ASP A 54 -33.97 -18.18 3.36
C ASP A 54 -34.75 -17.21 4.26
N GLY A 55 -36.01 -16.92 3.93
CA GLY A 55 -36.83 -15.91 4.63
C GLY A 55 -36.94 -16.16 6.15
N TYR A 56 -37.05 -17.42 6.58
CA TYR A 56 -37.13 -17.79 8.01
C TYR A 56 -35.80 -17.59 8.78
N ALA A 57 -34.66 -17.59 8.09
CA ALA A 57 -33.35 -17.39 8.71
C ALA A 57 -32.91 -15.91 8.67
N LEU A 58 -33.71 -15.03 8.06
CA LEU A 58 -33.37 -13.65 7.78
C LEU A 58 -33.06 -12.86 9.06
N GLU A 59 -33.91 -12.95 10.08
CA GLU A 59 -33.70 -12.24 11.35
C GLU A 59 -32.39 -12.67 12.05
N ALA A 60 -32.08 -13.97 12.00
CA ALA A 60 -30.83 -14.51 12.55
C ALA A 60 -29.60 -14.03 11.75
N HIS A 61 -29.71 -13.95 10.43
CA HIS A 61 -28.66 -13.42 9.56
C HIS A 61 -28.43 -11.92 9.79
N VAL A 62 -29.50 -11.12 9.84
CA VAL A 62 -29.44 -9.69 10.18
C VAL A 62 -28.80 -9.49 11.55
N GLY A 63 -29.21 -10.29 12.53
CA GLY A 63 -28.60 -10.27 13.86
C GLY A 63 -27.11 -10.59 13.86
N THR A 64 -26.68 -11.56 13.03
CA THR A 64 -25.27 -11.94 12.91
C THR A 64 -24.43 -10.83 12.28
N VAL A 65 -24.92 -10.22 11.20
CA VAL A 65 -24.24 -9.11 10.51
C VAL A 65 -24.15 -7.87 11.41
N LEU A 66 -25.26 -7.51 12.09
CA LEU A 66 -25.27 -6.36 12.99
C LEU A 66 -24.35 -6.57 14.20
N ASN A 67 -24.38 -7.75 14.83
CA ASN A 67 -23.45 -8.06 15.93
C ASN A 67 -21.99 -8.04 15.45
N GLY A 68 -21.71 -8.58 14.26
CA GLY A 68 -20.37 -8.59 13.67
C GLY A 68 -19.82 -7.19 13.36
N LEU A 69 -20.70 -6.25 12.99
CA LEU A 69 -20.35 -4.83 12.80
C LEU A 69 -20.32 -4.01 14.11
N GLY A 70 -20.54 -4.67 15.26
CA GLY A 70 -20.43 -4.08 16.59
C GLY A 70 -21.70 -3.45 17.14
N PHE A 71 -22.89 -3.74 16.59
CA PHE A 71 -24.16 -3.24 17.13
C PHE A 71 -24.68 -4.15 18.26
N PRO A 72 -24.78 -3.66 19.51
CA PRO A 72 -25.40 -4.41 20.59
C PRO A 72 -26.90 -4.56 20.35
N LYS A 73 -27.51 -5.62 20.89
CA LYS A 73 -28.96 -5.91 20.75
C LYS A 73 -29.86 -4.75 21.21
N GLU A 74 -29.41 -3.96 22.17
CA GLU A 74 -30.14 -2.79 22.69
C GLU A 74 -30.29 -1.68 21.64
N ASP A 75 -29.31 -1.55 20.75
CA ASP A 75 -29.27 -0.51 19.71
C ASP A 75 -30.09 -0.88 18.46
N TRP A 76 -30.59 -2.11 18.37
CA TRP A 76 -31.33 -2.61 17.20
C TRP A 76 -32.61 -1.80 16.95
N HIS A 77 -33.28 -1.38 18.02
CA HIS A 77 -34.55 -0.64 17.98
C HIS A 77 -34.41 0.88 17.88
N ARG A 78 -33.18 1.41 17.94
CA ARG A 78 -32.94 2.86 17.89
C ARG A 78 -33.09 3.42 16.48
N ARG A 79 -33.45 4.70 16.39
CA ARG A 79 -33.54 5.43 15.11
C ARG A 79 -32.16 5.69 14.54
N THR A 80 -32.00 5.57 13.23
CA THR A 80 -30.72 5.73 12.52
C THR A 80 -30.19 7.16 12.53
N GLU A 81 -31.07 8.14 12.71
CA GLU A 81 -30.75 9.55 12.92
C GLU A 81 -29.99 9.81 14.24
N GLU A 82 -30.13 8.94 15.24
CA GLU A 82 -29.44 9.10 16.53
C GLU A 82 -27.98 8.63 16.50
N PHE A 83 -27.57 7.95 15.43
CA PHE A 83 -26.23 7.42 15.26
C PHE A 83 -25.32 8.45 14.59
N SER A 84 -24.05 8.49 15.00
CA SER A 84 -23.06 9.33 14.34
C SER A 84 -22.80 8.84 12.91
N GLY A 85 -22.25 9.70 12.05
CA GLY A 85 -22.01 9.37 10.63
C GLY A 85 -21.24 8.07 10.39
N GLY A 86 -20.28 7.73 11.26
CA GLY A 86 -19.55 6.45 11.18
C GLY A 86 -20.44 5.23 11.45
N TRP A 87 -21.36 5.32 12.41
CA TRP A 87 -22.35 4.28 12.67
C TRP A 87 -23.40 4.20 11.55
N GLN A 88 -23.81 5.33 10.97
CA GLN A 88 -24.68 5.33 9.79
C GLN A 88 -24.01 4.63 8.59
N MET A 89 -22.72 4.86 8.36
CA MET A 89 -21.94 4.14 7.36
C MET A 89 -21.90 2.63 7.63
N ARG A 90 -21.78 2.20 8.90
CA ARG A 90 -21.88 0.78 9.27
C ARG A 90 -23.25 0.19 8.96
N ILE A 91 -24.34 0.95 9.15
CA ILE A 91 -25.69 0.49 8.79
C ILE A 91 -25.81 0.36 7.27
N ALA A 92 -25.26 1.31 6.50
CA ALA A 92 -25.23 1.23 5.04
C ALA A 92 -24.42 0.00 4.57
N LEU A 93 -23.27 -0.25 5.19
CA LEU A 93 -22.48 -1.46 4.94
C LEU A 93 -23.27 -2.73 5.30
N ALA A 94 -23.94 -2.77 6.46
CA ALA A 94 -24.78 -3.90 6.87
C ALA A 94 -25.86 -4.21 5.83
N LYS A 95 -26.58 -3.19 5.37
CA LYS A 95 -27.58 -3.30 4.32
C LYS A 95 -27.01 -3.89 3.03
N LEU A 96 -25.85 -3.39 2.60
CA LEU A 96 -25.19 -3.85 1.37
C LEU A 96 -24.73 -5.32 1.49
N LEU A 97 -24.17 -5.71 2.63
CA LEU A 97 -23.75 -7.10 2.90
C LEU A 97 -24.94 -8.06 2.95
N LEU A 98 -26.09 -7.59 3.47
CA LEU A 98 -27.33 -8.37 3.53
C LEU A 98 -27.95 -8.60 2.15
N GLN A 99 -27.84 -7.63 1.22
CA GLN A 99 -28.32 -7.78 -0.16
C GLN A 99 -27.60 -8.90 -0.93
N LYS A 100 -26.36 -9.22 -0.56
CA LYS A 100 -25.49 -10.19 -1.25
C LYS A 100 -25.48 -9.99 -2.79
N PRO A 101 -25.11 -8.80 -3.30
CA PRO A 101 -25.05 -8.56 -4.74
C PRO A 101 -24.01 -9.45 -5.45
N ASP A 102 -24.21 -9.71 -6.76
CA ASP A 102 -23.26 -10.48 -7.59
C ASP A 102 -21.88 -9.80 -7.72
N VAL A 103 -21.88 -8.46 -7.65
CA VAL A 103 -20.67 -7.63 -7.64
C VAL A 103 -20.78 -6.61 -6.51
N LEU A 104 -19.89 -6.72 -5.54
CA LEU A 104 -19.80 -5.81 -4.40
C LEU A 104 -18.67 -4.80 -4.63
N LEU A 105 -18.95 -3.50 -4.60
CA LEU A 105 -17.95 -2.44 -4.71
C LEU A 105 -17.82 -1.73 -3.37
N LEU A 106 -16.65 -1.79 -2.75
CA LEU A 106 -16.37 -1.20 -1.45
C LEU A 106 -15.25 -0.17 -1.57
N ASP A 107 -15.55 1.07 -1.21
CA ASP A 107 -14.57 2.16 -1.15
C ASP A 107 -14.22 2.44 0.32
N GLU A 108 -12.99 2.10 0.72
CA GLU A 108 -12.43 2.26 2.06
C GLU A 108 -13.38 1.88 3.23
N PRO A 109 -13.94 0.65 3.24
CA PRO A 109 -14.96 0.25 4.21
C PRO A 109 -14.40 0.17 5.65
N THR A 110 -13.07 0.11 5.82
CA THR A 110 -12.42 -0.08 7.11
C THR A 110 -12.33 1.21 7.93
N ASN A 111 -12.36 2.40 7.32
CA ASN A 111 -12.03 3.67 7.99
C ASN A 111 -12.86 3.99 9.24
N HIS A 112 -14.11 3.51 9.33
CA HIS A 112 -15.00 3.73 10.47
C HIS A 112 -15.32 2.46 11.27
N LEU A 113 -14.62 1.36 10.95
CA LEU A 113 -14.72 0.10 11.65
C LEU A 113 -13.67 0.03 12.75
N ASP A 114 -14.10 -0.44 13.92
CA ASP A 114 -13.18 -0.82 14.97
C ASP A 114 -12.48 -2.13 14.57
N LEU A 115 -11.48 -2.47 15.36
CA LEU A 115 -10.60 -3.58 15.04
C LEU A 115 -11.35 -4.93 15.02
N GLU A 116 -12.36 -5.11 15.87
CA GLU A 116 -13.17 -6.33 15.90
C GLU A 116 -14.12 -6.41 14.69
N ALA A 117 -14.81 -5.32 14.34
CA ALA A 117 -15.65 -5.27 13.14
C ALA A 117 -14.83 -5.43 11.85
N ARG A 118 -13.58 -4.95 11.83
CA ARG A 118 -12.64 -5.21 10.71
C ARG A 118 -12.29 -6.69 10.59
N ASN A 119 -11.97 -7.36 11.70
CA ASN A 119 -11.71 -8.81 11.71
C ASN A 119 -12.93 -9.56 11.16
N TRP A 120 -14.13 -9.20 11.63
CA TRP A 120 -15.36 -9.84 11.17
C TRP A 120 -15.63 -9.58 9.67
N LEU A 121 -15.43 -8.35 9.19
CA LEU A 121 -15.61 -8.02 7.78
C LEU A 121 -14.59 -8.79 6.90
N GLU A 122 -13.37 -8.96 7.38
CA GLU A 122 -12.32 -9.75 6.72
C GLU A 122 -12.78 -11.20 6.55
N ASP A 123 -13.20 -11.84 7.64
CA ASP A 123 -13.71 -13.23 7.61
C ASP A 123 -14.95 -13.36 6.71
N TYR A 124 -15.85 -12.37 6.75
CA TYR A 124 -17.03 -12.33 5.89
C TYR A 124 -16.65 -12.25 4.40
N LEU A 125 -15.75 -11.33 4.03
CA LEU A 125 -15.33 -11.15 2.64
C LEU A 125 -14.52 -12.36 2.11
N THR A 126 -13.72 -13.01 2.96
CA THR A 126 -13.01 -14.24 2.58
C THR A 126 -13.96 -15.39 2.25
N SER A 127 -15.12 -15.45 2.93
CA SER A 127 -16.17 -16.45 2.67
C SER A 127 -17.23 -16.01 1.66
N TYR A 128 -17.10 -14.81 1.09
CA TYR A 128 -18.11 -14.23 0.22
C TYR A 128 -18.18 -14.99 -1.12
N PRO A 129 -19.36 -15.48 -1.53
CA PRO A 129 -19.48 -16.37 -2.70
C PRO A 129 -19.32 -15.64 -4.04
N ASN A 130 -19.56 -14.32 -4.06
CA ASN A 130 -19.65 -13.52 -5.28
C ASN A 130 -18.38 -12.67 -5.50
N ALA A 131 -18.32 -11.96 -6.62
CA ALA A 131 -17.19 -11.08 -6.90
C ALA A 131 -17.26 -9.79 -6.05
N PHE A 132 -16.11 -9.31 -5.59
CA PHE A 132 -16.02 -8.00 -4.96
C PHE A 132 -14.79 -7.23 -5.42
N VAL A 133 -14.90 -5.90 -5.41
CA VAL A 133 -13.81 -4.95 -5.63
C VAL A 133 -13.71 -4.10 -4.38
N LEU A 134 -12.49 -4.00 -3.86
CA LEU A 134 -12.20 -3.34 -2.60
C LEU A 134 -11.08 -2.33 -2.79
N ILE A 135 -11.33 -1.10 -2.39
CA ILE A 135 -10.31 -0.06 -2.20
C ILE A 135 -10.03 0.01 -0.70
N SER A 136 -8.78 -0.18 -0.29
CA SER A 136 -8.37 -0.15 1.10
C SER A 136 -6.91 0.27 1.24
N HIS A 137 -6.61 1.08 2.26
CA HIS A 137 -5.24 1.39 2.69
C HIS A 137 -4.73 0.45 3.80
N ASP A 138 -5.46 -0.62 4.15
CA ASP A 138 -5.06 -1.61 5.16
C ASP A 138 -4.35 -2.82 4.53
N ARG A 139 -3.07 -2.99 4.86
CA ARG A 139 -2.18 -4.06 4.36
C ARG A 139 -2.68 -5.44 4.71
N TYR A 140 -3.03 -5.66 5.97
CA TYR A 140 -3.43 -6.97 6.48
C TYR A 140 -4.77 -7.38 5.90
N PHE A 141 -5.67 -6.40 5.77
CA PHE A 141 -6.98 -6.63 5.17
C PHE A 141 -6.87 -7.03 3.70
N LEU A 142 -6.05 -6.31 2.92
CA LEU A 142 -5.79 -6.68 1.52
C LEU A 142 -5.11 -8.04 1.42
N ASP A 143 -4.14 -8.33 2.27
CA ASP A 143 -3.38 -9.57 2.16
C ASP A 143 -4.23 -10.84 2.36
N LYS A 144 -5.24 -10.77 3.23
CA LYS A 144 -6.12 -11.90 3.51
C LYS A 144 -7.39 -11.93 2.67
N ALA A 145 -7.99 -10.78 2.37
CA ALA A 145 -9.26 -10.73 1.68
C ALA A 145 -9.09 -10.92 0.15
N VAL A 146 -8.03 -10.38 -0.46
CA VAL A 146 -7.93 -10.32 -1.93
C VAL A 146 -7.00 -11.38 -2.51
N ASN A 147 -7.35 -11.83 -3.72
CA ASN A 147 -6.56 -12.79 -4.51
C ASN A 147 -5.95 -12.16 -5.78
N ARG A 148 -6.34 -10.92 -6.10
CA ARG A 148 -5.89 -10.14 -7.25
C ARG A 148 -5.81 -8.68 -6.85
N ILE A 149 -4.77 -8.01 -7.30
CA ILE A 149 -4.54 -6.59 -7.02
C ILE A 149 -4.51 -5.81 -8.33
N LEU A 150 -5.31 -4.75 -8.37
CA LEU A 150 -5.30 -3.78 -9.45
C LEU A 150 -4.55 -2.54 -8.98
N GLU A 151 -3.36 -2.33 -9.55
CA GLU A 151 -2.61 -1.09 -9.35
C GLU A 151 -3.01 -0.09 -10.42
N ILE A 152 -3.46 1.09 -10.00
CA ILE A 152 -3.70 2.23 -10.88
C ILE A 152 -2.51 3.19 -10.69
N TRP A 153 -1.66 3.29 -11.70
CA TRP A 153 -0.45 4.13 -11.62
C TRP A 153 -0.15 4.79 -12.97
N ASN A 154 0.15 6.10 -12.94
CA ASN A 154 0.46 6.94 -14.11
C ASN A 154 -0.54 6.79 -15.28
N LYS A 155 -1.84 6.84 -14.97
CA LYS A 155 -2.94 6.61 -15.92
C LYS A 155 -2.98 5.21 -16.55
N GLY A 156 -2.12 4.30 -16.11
CA GLY A 156 -2.13 2.88 -16.45
C GLY A 156 -2.81 2.05 -15.36
N ALA A 157 -3.32 0.89 -15.74
CA ALA A 157 -3.92 -0.09 -14.85
C ALA A 157 -3.21 -1.43 -15.04
N HIS A 158 -2.74 -2.01 -13.93
CA HIS A 158 -1.94 -3.23 -13.95
C HIS A 158 -2.50 -4.26 -12.98
N PHE A 159 -2.72 -5.47 -13.49
CA PHE A 159 -3.22 -6.58 -12.71
C PHE A 159 -2.07 -7.45 -12.22
N TYR A 160 -2.10 -7.75 -10.92
CA TYR A 160 -1.19 -8.66 -10.26
C TYR A 160 -2.00 -9.80 -9.65
N SER A 161 -1.47 -11.01 -9.76
CA SER A 161 -2.08 -12.21 -9.20
C SER A 161 -1.47 -12.53 -7.84
N GLY A 162 -2.31 -12.69 -6.81
CA GLY A 162 -1.88 -12.96 -5.44
C GLY A 162 -2.36 -11.90 -4.44
N ASN A 163 -1.88 -12.07 -3.22
CA ASN A 163 -2.11 -11.18 -2.09
C ASN A 163 -1.20 -9.94 -2.16
N TYR A 164 -1.32 -9.06 -1.16
CA TYR A 164 -0.58 -7.79 -1.11
C TYR A 164 0.94 -7.99 -1.02
N GLU A 165 1.40 -8.97 -0.24
CA GLU A 165 2.83 -9.29 -0.15
C GLU A 165 3.41 -9.76 -1.49
N LYS A 166 2.72 -10.66 -2.20
CA LYS A 166 3.16 -11.12 -3.54
C LYS A 166 3.16 -10.00 -4.56
N TYR A 167 2.18 -9.09 -4.48
CA TYR A 167 2.13 -7.90 -5.32
C TYR A 167 3.37 -7.03 -5.15
N LEU A 168 3.83 -6.79 -3.92
CA LEU A 168 5.04 -5.99 -3.68
C LEU A 168 6.29 -6.59 -4.35
N VAL A 169 6.44 -7.92 -4.25
CA VAL A 169 7.54 -8.63 -4.91
C VAL A 169 7.44 -8.52 -6.44
N GLN A 170 6.26 -8.80 -7.01
CA GLN A 170 6.04 -8.70 -8.47
C GLN A 170 6.25 -7.27 -8.98
N LYS A 171 5.84 -6.27 -8.20
CA LYS A 171 6.06 -4.85 -8.52
C LYS A 171 7.55 -4.52 -8.54
N GLN A 172 8.32 -5.01 -7.57
CA GLN A 172 9.76 -4.81 -7.52
C GLN A 172 10.48 -5.51 -8.67
N GLU A 173 10.15 -6.77 -8.96
CA GLU A 173 10.69 -7.50 -10.12
C GLU A 173 10.39 -6.78 -11.43
N ARG A 174 9.15 -6.32 -11.61
CA ARG A 174 8.75 -5.56 -12.79
C ARG A 174 9.53 -4.26 -12.92
N LYS A 175 9.73 -3.53 -11.81
CA LYS A 175 10.54 -2.32 -11.80
C LYS A 175 11.96 -2.61 -12.27
N LEU A 176 12.60 -3.65 -11.74
CA LEU A 176 13.94 -4.07 -12.15
C LEU A 176 14.00 -4.46 -13.64
N GLN A 177 12.97 -5.15 -14.15
CA GLN A 177 12.87 -5.49 -15.58
C GLN A 177 12.76 -4.24 -16.46
N LEU A 178 11.94 -3.26 -16.05
CA LEU A 178 11.80 -1.99 -16.77
C LEU A 178 13.09 -1.16 -16.75
N GLU A 179 13.80 -1.12 -15.61
CA GLU A 179 15.11 -0.47 -15.49
C GLU A 179 16.16 -1.12 -16.39
N ALA A 180 16.23 -2.44 -16.42
CA ALA A 180 17.14 -3.18 -17.31
C ALA A 180 16.80 -2.96 -18.79
N ALA A 181 15.51 -2.98 -19.15
CA ALA A 181 15.06 -2.71 -20.51
C ALA A 181 15.38 -1.28 -20.95
N GLN A 182 15.18 -0.29 -20.08
CA GLN A 182 15.52 1.10 -20.37
C GLN A 182 17.04 1.30 -20.51
N ARG A 183 17.85 0.63 -19.67
CA ARG A 183 19.31 0.67 -19.78
C ARG A 183 19.77 0.12 -21.13
N ASN A 184 19.29 -1.06 -21.51
CA ASN A 184 19.60 -1.66 -22.81
C ASN A 184 19.15 -0.77 -23.98
N GLN A 185 17.98 -0.13 -23.85
CA GLN A 185 17.47 0.81 -24.84
C GLN A 185 18.37 2.06 -24.94
N ARG A 186 18.83 2.62 -23.82
CA ARG A 186 19.77 3.76 -23.79
C ARG A 186 21.10 3.40 -24.45
N GLU A 187 21.69 2.28 -24.07
CA GLU A 187 22.95 1.79 -24.67
C GLU A 187 22.80 1.62 -26.19
N ARG A 188 21.66 1.07 -26.65
CA ARG A 188 21.36 0.94 -28.08
C ARG A 188 21.16 2.28 -28.78
N ILE A 189 20.50 3.24 -28.15
CA ILE A 189 20.34 4.61 -28.67
C ILE A 189 21.72 5.27 -28.81
N GLU A 190 22.58 5.17 -27.80
CA GLU A 190 23.94 5.74 -27.81
C GLU A 190 24.80 5.11 -28.92
N GLN A 191 24.73 3.79 -29.10
CA GLN A 191 25.40 3.11 -30.22
C GLN A 191 24.90 3.62 -31.59
N LEU A 192 23.58 3.79 -31.76
CA LEU A 192 23.00 4.32 -32.99
C LEU A 192 23.43 5.78 -33.23
N GLU A 193 23.40 6.63 -32.20
CA GLU A 193 23.84 8.03 -32.27
C GLU A 193 25.33 8.16 -32.59
N SER A 194 26.18 7.35 -31.96
CA SER A 194 27.62 7.35 -32.25
C SER A 194 27.92 6.89 -33.68
N PHE A 195 27.18 5.90 -34.19
CA PHE A 195 27.28 5.45 -35.58
C PHE A 195 26.84 6.55 -36.56
N ILE A 196 25.70 7.19 -36.30
CA ILE A 196 25.22 8.33 -37.10
C ILE A 196 26.26 9.45 -37.09
N GLY A 197 26.79 9.82 -35.92
CA GLY A 197 27.79 10.88 -35.77
C GLY A 197 29.10 10.60 -36.52
N ARG A 198 29.65 9.39 -36.41
CA ARG A 198 30.91 9.00 -37.07
C ARG A 198 30.78 8.92 -38.59
N PHE A 199 29.65 8.43 -39.11
CA PHE A 199 29.50 8.14 -40.54
C PHE A 199 28.64 9.15 -41.30
N ARG A 200 28.17 10.23 -40.66
CA ARG A 200 27.32 11.27 -41.27
C ARG A 200 27.92 11.90 -42.54
N TYR A 201 29.25 12.03 -42.57
CA TYR A 201 29.97 12.71 -43.66
C TYR A 201 30.57 11.76 -44.70
N GLN A 202 30.44 10.44 -44.53
CA GLN A 202 30.94 9.45 -45.50
C GLN A 202 29.84 9.06 -46.50
N ALA A 203 30.05 9.41 -47.78
CA ALA A 203 29.09 9.17 -48.85
C ALA A 203 28.79 7.66 -49.09
N SER A 204 29.74 6.77 -48.79
CA SER A 204 29.57 5.32 -48.96
C SER A 204 28.56 4.69 -48.00
N LYS A 205 28.37 5.25 -46.80
CA LYS A 205 27.48 4.70 -45.75
C LYS A 205 26.18 5.49 -45.57
N ALA A 206 25.87 6.43 -46.46
CA ALA A 206 24.70 7.31 -46.35
C ALA A 206 23.35 6.56 -46.23
N ARG A 207 23.17 5.44 -46.94
CA ARG A 207 21.96 4.60 -46.83
C ARG A 207 21.82 3.95 -45.45
N GLN A 208 22.91 3.48 -44.86
CA GLN A 208 22.89 2.87 -43.52
C GLN A 208 22.61 3.92 -42.45
N VAL A 209 23.21 5.11 -42.56
CA VAL A 209 22.93 6.24 -41.64
C VAL A 209 21.46 6.65 -41.71
N GLN A 210 20.87 6.78 -42.92
CA GLN A 210 19.44 7.08 -43.06
C GLN A 210 18.53 5.98 -42.48
N SER A 211 18.92 4.70 -42.60
CA SER A 211 18.17 3.59 -41.98
C SER A 211 18.22 3.64 -40.45
N ARG A 212 19.39 3.95 -39.87
CA ARG A 212 19.55 4.05 -38.40
C ARG A 212 18.88 5.31 -37.84
N ILE A 213 18.82 6.42 -38.58
CA ILE A 213 18.02 7.60 -38.21
C ILE A 213 16.54 7.23 -38.11
N LYS A 214 16.00 6.51 -39.11
CA LYS A 214 14.61 6.03 -39.07
C LYS A 214 14.35 5.00 -37.96
N GLU A 215 15.33 4.17 -37.64
CA GLU A 215 15.25 3.25 -36.49
C GLU A 215 15.15 4.05 -35.20
N LEU A 216 16.01 5.06 -35.02
CA LEU A 216 16.03 5.94 -33.84
C LEU A 216 14.73 6.73 -33.66
N GLU A 217 14.13 7.23 -34.74
CA GLU A 217 12.83 7.93 -34.72
C GLU A 217 11.65 7.02 -34.36
N LYS A 218 11.76 5.70 -34.59
CA LYS A 218 10.71 4.72 -34.27
C LYS A 218 10.82 4.12 -32.87
N ILE A 219 11.89 4.40 -32.15
CA ILE A 219 12.07 3.86 -30.80
C ILE A 219 11.22 4.69 -29.83
N ASP A 220 10.09 4.11 -29.40
CA ASP A 220 9.32 4.63 -28.27
C ASP A 220 10.13 4.46 -26.99
N ARG A 221 10.47 5.60 -26.37
CA ARG A 221 11.29 5.62 -25.15
C ARG A 221 10.50 5.00 -24.00
N ILE A 222 11.10 4.02 -23.33
CA ILE A 222 10.51 3.45 -22.12
C ILE A 222 10.61 4.51 -21.02
N GLU A 223 9.46 5.06 -20.62
CA GLU A 223 9.37 5.93 -19.45
C GLU A 223 9.44 5.07 -18.19
N LEU A 224 10.47 5.29 -17.38
CA LEU A 224 10.53 4.69 -16.06
C LEU A 224 9.46 5.33 -15.19
N PRO A 225 8.77 4.53 -14.36
CA PRO A 225 8.04 5.08 -13.25
C PRO A 225 8.94 6.00 -12.43
N THR A 226 8.59 7.28 -12.31
CA THR A 226 9.28 8.16 -11.37
C THR A 226 9.04 7.58 -10.00
N ASP A 227 10.11 7.23 -9.30
CA ASP A 227 10.01 6.81 -7.92
C ASP A 227 9.31 7.91 -7.12
N GLU A 228 8.27 7.50 -6.40
CA GLU A 228 7.75 8.32 -5.33
C GLU A 228 8.89 8.50 -4.32
N GLN A 229 9.48 9.69 -4.30
CA GLN A 229 10.55 9.99 -3.34
C GLN A 229 10.02 9.73 -1.93
N THR A 230 10.57 8.71 -1.28
CA THR A 230 10.35 8.46 0.15
C THR A 230 11.08 9.57 0.90
N ILE A 231 10.35 10.64 1.20
CA ILE A 231 10.89 11.74 1.99
C ILE A 231 10.98 11.25 3.43
N TYR A 232 12.19 10.92 3.86
CA TYR A 232 12.50 10.62 5.25
C TYR A 232 12.52 11.95 6.02
N PHE A 233 11.58 12.10 6.95
CA PHE A 233 11.54 13.22 7.86
C PHE A 233 11.81 12.70 9.28
N SER A 234 12.81 13.28 9.94
CA SER A 234 13.13 12.96 11.33
C SER A 234 12.61 14.08 12.23
N PHE A 235 11.96 13.71 13.35
CA PHE A 235 11.40 14.67 14.28
C PHE A 235 12.47 15.38 15.10
N PRO A 236 12.29 16.67 15.42
CA PRO A 236 13.05 17.27 16.50
C PRO A 236 12.72 16.55 17.81
N GLN A 237 13.75 16.15 18.54
CA GLN A 237 13.59 15.41 19.78
C GLN A 237 13.16 16.37 20.91
N PRO A 238 12.10 16.06 21.66
CA PRO A 238 11.58 16.94 22.69
C PRO A 238 12.52 16.94 23.92
N LYS A 239 12.31 17.89 24.83
CA LYS A 239 13.03 17.89 26.12
C LYS A 239 12.66 16.66 26.93
N SER A 240 13.64 16.09 27.63
CA SER A 240 13.43 14.91 28.45
C SER A 240 12.47 15.19 29.62
N SER A 241 11.48 14.32 29.79
CA SER A 241 10.59 14.29 30.96
C SER A 241 11.16 13.40 32.08
N GLY A 242 10.56 13.46 33.26
CA GLY A 242 10.80 12.51 34.36
C GLY A 242 10.48 11.06 33.97
N ARG A 243 10.90 10.09 34.80
CA ARG A 243 10.66 8.64 34.55
C ARG A 243 9.17 8.30 34.44
N THR A 244 8.38 8.86 35.35
CA THR A 244 6.91 8.75 35.34
C THR A 244 6.35 9.92 34.56
N VAL A 245 5.53 9.65 33.54
CA VAL A 245 4.91 10.66 32.68
C VAL A 245 3.48 10.95 33.13
N ALA A 246 2.71 9.91 33.38
CA ALA A 246 1.33 10.03 33.86
C ALA A 246 0.99 8.87 34.80
N GLU A 247 0.23 9.17 35.85
CA GLU A 247 -0.22 8.19 36.84
C GLU A 247 -1.73 8.36 37.10
N PHE A 248 -2.46 7.26 36.92
CA PHE A 248 -3.87 7.14 37.25
C PHE A 248 -4.02 6.26 38.49
N GLN A 249 -4.72 6.76 39.51
CA GLN A 249 -5.04 6.00 40.73
C GLN A 249 -6.54 5.96 40.94
N LYS A 250 -7.14 4.77 40.76
CA LYS A 250 -8.58 4.50 40.93
C LYS A 250 -9.48 5.51 40.21
N VAL A 251 -9.08 5.88 38.99
CA VAL A 251 -9.79 6.87 38.19
C VAL A 251 -11.12 6.30 37.72
N SER A 252 -12.18 7.06 37.93
CA SER A 252 -13.52 6.78 37.41
C SER A 252 -14.07 7.98 36.66
N LYS A 253 -14.79 7.70 35.56
CA LYS A 253 -15.44 8.71 34.73
C LYS A 253 -16.83 8.25 34.32
N SER A 254 -17.82 9.10 34.55
CA SER A 254 -19.21 8.87 34.14
C SER A 254 -19.75 10.10 33.41
N TYR A 255 -20.58 9.88 32.38
CA TYR A 255 -21.39 10.93 31.75
C TYR A 255 -22.85 10.67 32.08
N GLY A 256 -23.42 11.50 32.96
CA GLY A 256 -24.76 11.27 33.49
C GLY A 256 -24.87 9.88 34.15
N PRO A 257 -25.84 9.03 33.75
CA PRO A 257 -25.98 7.68 34.30
C PRO A 257 -25.00 6.65 33.73
N LYS A 258 -24.31 6.96 32.62
CA LYS A 258 -23.41 6.01 31.95
C LYS A 258 -22.00 6.09 32.54
N LYS A 259 -21.60 5.04 33.27
CA LYS A 259 -20.23 4.84 33.74
C LYS A 259 -19.37 4.39 32.55
N VAL A 260 -18.37 5.19 32.17
CA VAL A 260 -17.47 4.91 31.03
C VAL A 260 -16.17 4.27 31.49
N LEU A 261 -15.63 4.70 32.64
CA LEU A 261 -14.44 4.12 33.27
C LEU A 261 -14.69 3.95 34.77
N GLY A 262 -14.24 2.83 35.34
CA GLY A 262 -14.37 2.48 36.74
C GLY A 262 -13.07 1.96 37.33
N ASP A 263 -12.60 2.63 38.39
CA ASP A 263 -11.47 2.21 39.23
C ASP A 263 -10.18 1.89 38.47
N VAL A 264 -9.92 2.63 37.39
CA VAL A 264 -8.77 2.42 36.50
C VAL A 264 -7.49 2.92 37.16
N SER A 265 -6.47 2.06 37.23
CA SER A 265 -5.16 2.40 37.80
C SER A 265 -4.03 1.91 36.88
N PHE A 266 -3.18 2.82 36.42
CA PHE A 266 -2.02 2.49 35.62
C PHE A 266 -0.96 3.60 35.69
N VAL A 267 0.27 3.24 35.32
CA VAL A 267 1.39 4.17 35.21
C VAL A 267 1.94 4.13 33.78
N ILE A 268 2.15 5.31 33.23
CA ILE A 268 2.82 5.54 31.95
C ILE A 268 4.24 6.04 32.24
N GLU A 269 5.22 5.32 31.72
CA GLU A 269 6.63 5.64 31.88
C GLU A 269 7.20 6.30 30.62
N ARG A 270 8.32 6.99 30.78
CA ARG A 270 8.97 7.69 29.67
C ARG A 270 9.44 6.70 28.61
N GLY A 271 9.05 6.95 27.37
CA GLY A 271 9.39 6.12 26.21
C GLY A 271 8.36 5.02 25.94
N ASP A 272 7.32 4.92 26.78
CA ASP A 272 6.19 4.05 26.47
C ASP A 272 5.50 4.51 25.19
N ARG A 273 5.22 3.52 24.33
CA ARG A 273 4.37 3.66 23.15
C ARG A 273 3.15 2.80 23.35
N ILE A 274 2.03 3.43 23.66
CA ILE A 274 0.83 2.78 24.16
C ILE A 274 -0.25 2.87 23.09
N ALA A 275 -0.72 1.72 22.63
CA ALA A 275 -1.89 1.64 21.76
C ALA A 275 -3.15 1.41 22.58
N LEU A 276 -4.16 2.26 22.42
CA LEU A 276 -5.48 2.08 23.02
C LEU A 276 -6.37 1.30 22.03
N VAL A 277 -6.78 0.09 22.43
CA VAL A 277 -7.65 -0.80 21.63
C VAL A 277 -8.97 -1.05 22.35
N GLY A 278 -10.02 -1.36 21.59
CA GLY A 278 -11.36 -1.64 22.14
C GLY A 278 -12.46 -1.23 21.18
N HIS A 279 -13.69 -1.63 21.51
CA HIS A 279 -14.90 -1.31 20.74
C HIS A 279 -15.11 0.20 20.58
N ASN A 280 -15.82 0.61 19.53
CA ASN A 280 -16.21 2.01 19.41
C ASN A 280 -17.22 2.40 20.50
N GLY A 281 -16.99 3.55 21.14
CA GLY A 281 -17.77 3.97 22.31
C GLY A 281 -17.36 3.31 23.63
N ALA A 282 -16.30 2.50 23.67
CA ALA A 282 -15.79 1.89 24.91
C ALA A 282 -15.13 2.90 25.88
N GLY A 283 -14.83 4.12 25.43
CA GLY A 283 -14.20 5.17 26.25
C GLY A 283 -12.75 5.52 25.88
N LYS A 284 -12.23 5.04 24.74
CA LYS A 284 -10.85 5.34 24.26
C LYS A 284 -10.56 6.85 24.18
N SER A 285 -11.39 7.60 23.46
CA SER A 285 -11.24 9.06 23.36
C SER A 285 -11.45 9.77 24.70
N THR A 286 -12.34 9.25 25.56
CA THR A 286 -12.49 9.77 26.93
C THR A 286 -11.20 9.58 27.73
N LEU A 287 -10.55 8.42 27.63
CA LEU A 287 -9.27 8.16 28.29
C LEU A 287 -8.18 9.12 27.81
N ILE A 288 -8.10 9.37 26.50
CA ILE A 288 -7.17 10.37 25.95
C ILE A 288 -7.48 11.77 26.49
N LYS A 289 -8.75 12.20 26.50
CA LYS A 289 -9.14 13.52 27.02
C LYS A 289 -8.81 13.69 28.50
N LEU A 290 -8.94 12.63 29.30
CA LEU A 290 -8.50 12.63 30.70
C LEU A 290 -6.98 12.79 30.81
N LEU A 291 -6.20 12.08 29.97
CA LEU A 291 -4.74 12.22 29.92
C LEU A 291 -4.30 13.61 29.45
N ALA A 292 -5.06 14.23 28.54
CA ALA A 292 -4.84 15.58 28.06
C ALA A 292 -5.23 16.66 29.08
N GLY A 293 -5.94 16.30 30.15
CA GLY A 293 -6.47 17.26 31.13
C GLY A 293 -7.62 18.13 30.59
N THR A 294 -8.18 17.82 29.42
CA THR A 294 -9.30 18.57 28.81
C THR A 294 -10.64 18.21 29.44
N GLU A 295 -10.72 17.08 30.15
CA GLU A 295 -11.90 16.65 30.88
C GLU A 295 -11.62 16.38 32.37
N PRO A 296 -12.54 16.77 33.27
CA PRO A 296 -12.39 16.48 34.69
C PRO A 296 -12.72 15.01 35.01
N LEU A 297 -12.07 14.49 36.05
CA LEU A 297 -12.35 13.18 36.65
C LEU A 297 -13.68 13.21 37.41
N THR A 298 -14.37 12.07 37.50
CA THR A 298 -15.52 11.92 38.41
C THR A 298 -15.07 11.45 39.79
N ALA A 299 -14.09 10.54 39.86
CA ALA A 299 -13.44 10.09 41.09
C ALA A 299 -12.01 9.60 40.79
N GLY A 300 -11.20 9.44 41.84
CA GLY A 300 -9.80 9.03 41.75
C GLY A 300 -8.83 10.21 41.62
N GLU A 301 -7.57 9.92 41.32
CA GLU A 301 -6.50 10.91 41.21
C GLU A 301 -5.71 10.72 39.91
N PHE A 302 -5.44 11.83 39.21
CA PHE A 302 -4.56 11.90 38.05
C PHE A 302 -3.38 12.82 38.37
N LYS A 303 -2.15 12.34 38.16
CA LYS A 303 -0.92 13.11 38.33
C LYS A 303 -0.10 13.08 37.05
N LEU A 304 0.29 14.26 36.57
CA LEU A 304 1.31 14.43 35.55
C LEU A 304 2.70 14.45 36.17
N GLY A 305 3.65 13.84 35.47
CA GLY A 305 5.05 13.76 35.86
C GLY A 305 5.78 15.11 35.79
N HIS A 306 7.02 15.11 36.29
CA HIS A 306 7.87 16.30 36.24
C HIS A 306 8.31 16.63 34.80
N ASN A 307 8.20 17.90 34.42
CA ASN A 307 8.60 18.42 33.10
C ASN A 307 7.90 17.68 31.94
N VAL A 308 6.62 17.35 32.12
CA VAL A 308 5.78 16.73 31.09
C VAL A 308 4.98 17.82 30.39
N ASP A 309 5.22 17.95 29.08
CA ASP A 309 4.45 18.81 28.19
C ASP A 309 3.56 17.90 27.34
N VAL A 310 2.24 18.18 27.34
CA VAL A 310 1.24 17.33 26.71
C VAL A 310 0.72 17.99 25.43
N ASP A 311 0.81 17.28 24.31
CA ASP A 311 0.12 17.64 23.08
C ASP A 311 -0.97 16.62 22.76
N TYR A 312 -2.15 17.11 22.43
CA TYR A 312 -3.31 16.29 22.07
C TYR A 312 -3.74 16.55 20.63
N PHE A 313 -3.72 15.49 19.84
CA PHE A 313 -4.31 15.43 18.50
C PHE A 313 -5.71 14.83 18.58
N ALA A 314 -6.73 15.69 18.47
CA ALA A 314 -8.12 15.28 18.42
C ALA A 314 -8.56 15.03 16.97
N GLN A 315 -9.47 14.07 16.78
CA GLN A 315 -10.05 13.75 15.46
C GLN A 315 -10.68 14.96 14.75
N ASP A 316 -11.17 15.95 15.49
CA ASP A 316 -11.80 17.17 14.99
C ASP A 316 -10.88 18.42 15.00
N GLN A 317 -9.60 18.27 15.35
CA GLN A 317 -8.68 19.41 15.54
C GLN A 317 -8.49 20.25 14.27
N TYR A 318 -8.72 19.66 13.09
CA TYR A 318 -8.70 20.39 11.83
C TYR A 318 -9.78 21.48 11.70
N LYS A 319 -10.82 21.46 12.56
CA LYS A 319 -11.85 22.52 12.62
C LYS A 319 -11.37 23.79 13.32
N GLU A 320 -10.32 23.70 14.13
CA GLU A 320 -9.72 24.84 14.84
C GLU A 320 -8.67 25.59 14.01
N LEU A 321 -8.37 25.11 12.80
CA LEU A 321 -7.45 25.76 11.89
C LEU A 321 -8.06 27.04 11.31
N ASP A 322 -7.24 28.09 11.16
CA ASP A 322 -7.65 29.34 10.52
C ASP A 322 -7.91 29.09 9.02
N PRO A 323 -9.16 29.22 8.53
CA PRO A 323 -9.50 28.93 7.14
C PRO A 323 -8.88 29.92 6.15
N ASP A 324 -8.53 31.14 6.59
CA ASP A 324 -8.01 32.19 5.73
C ASP A 324 -6.47 32.14 5.58
N ALA A 325 -5.80 31.40 6.46
CA ALA A 325 -4.35 31.28 6.42
C ALA A 325 -3.86 30.39 5.27
N GLU A 326 -2.72 30.75 4.69
CA GLU A 326 -1.99 29.91 3.73
C GLU A 326 -1.14 28.88 4.48
N LEU A 327 -1.14 27.64 3.99
CA LEU A 327 -0.45 26.49 4.61
C LEU A 327 0.99 26.79 5.04
N LEU A 328 1.82 27.30 4.11
CA LEU A 328 3.21 27.61 4.40
C LEU A 328 3.39 28.79 5.36
N ALA A 329 2.53 29.80 5.23
CA ALA A 329 2.56 30.99 6.08
C ALA A 329 2.20 30.63 7.53
N ASP A 330 1.19 29.79 7.75
CA ASP A 330 0.81 29.34 9.09
C ASP A 330 1.90 28.44 9.72
N LEU A 331 2.47 27.49 8.98
CA LEU A 331 3.60 26.68 9.48
C LEU A 331 4.84 27.51 9.82
N SER A 332 5.21 28.46 8.96
CA SER A 332 6.36 29.33 9.20
C SER A 332 6.16 30.26 10.40
N SER A 333 4.91 30.67 10.67
CA SER A 333 4.58 31.44 11.87
C SER A 333 4.80 30.63 13.16
N GLY A 334 4.48 29.33 13.13
CA GLY A 334 4.64 28.40 14.25
C GLY A 334 6.06 27.89 14.46
N ALA A 335 6.88 27.80 13.40
CA ALA A 335 8.28 27.35 13.46
C ALA A 335 9.28 28.42 13.06
N ARG A 336 9.45 29.42 13.95
CA ARG A 336 10.41 30.52 13.78
C ARG A 336 11.87 30.09 13.56
N MET A 337 12.22 28.84 13.84
CA MET A 337 13.60 28.32 13.76
C MET A 337 13.84 27.36 12.57
N LYS A 338 12.84 27.05 11.75
CA LYS A 338 12.96 26.11 10.63
C LYS A 338 13.04 26.84 9.29
N THR A 339 13.79 26.27 8.35
CA THR A 339 13.91 26.83 7.00
C THR A 339 12.67 26.53 6.17
N GLU A 340 12.35 27.40 5.22
CA GLU A 340 11.21 27.21 4.32
C GLU A 340 11.33 25.90 3.51
N THR A 341 12.55 25.47 3.20
CA THR A 341 12.85 24.19 2.53
C THR A 341 12.46 22.98 3.38
N GLU A 342 12.73 23.02 4.69
CA GLU A 342 12.32 21.96 5.63
C GLU A 342 10.80 21.92 5.79
N LEU A 343 10.13 23.09 5.85
CA LEU A 343 8.67 23.17 5.91
C LEU A 343 8.02 22.62 4.64
N ARG A 344 8.58 22.95 3.46
CA ARG A 344 8.15 22.37 2.18
C ARG A 344 8.38 20.86 2.11
N SER A 345 9.50 20.38 2.65
CA SER A 345 9.79 18.94 2.71
C SER A 345 8.80 18.20 3.61
N LEU A 346 8.47 18.78 4.77
CA LEU A 346 7.46 18.25 5.68
C LEU A 346 6.07 18.22 5.03
N LEU A 347 5.65 19.31 4.39
CA LEU A 347 4.39 19.35 3.64
C LEU A 347 4.39 18.32 2.50
N GLY A 348 5.52 18.15 1.81
CA GLY A 348 5.70 17.12 0.79
C GLY A 348 5.55 15.69 1.33
N CYS A 349 5.99 15.41 2.57
CA CYS A 349 5.75 14.12 3.23
C CYS A 349 4.25 13.82 3.39
N PHE A 350 3.44 14.85 3.66
CA PHE A 350 1.99 14.76 3.82
C PHE A 350 1.22 14.94 2.51
N LEU A 351 1.89 14.74 1.36
CA LEU A 351 1.34 14.80 0.00
C LEU A 351 0.82 16.18 -0.43
N PHE A 352 1.31 17.26 0.19
CA PHE A 352 1.12 18.60 -0.37
C PHE A 352 2.19 18.85 -1.43
N SER A 353 1.77 18.88 -2.69
CA SER A 353 2.68 19.07 -3.82
C SER A 353 3.00 20.55 -4.03
N ALA A 354 4.05 20.86 -4.78
CA ALA A 354 4.60 22.21 -5.06
C ALA A 354 3.63 23.40 -4.86
N ASP A 355 2.59 23.50 -5.68
CA ASP A 355 1.64 24.64 -5.65
C ASP A 355 0.56 24.49 -4.57
N ASP A 356 0.32 23.28 -4.06
CA ASP A 356 -0.63 23.03 -2.98
C ASP A 356 -0.20 23.71 -1.68
N VAL A 357 1.10 23.90 -1.49
CA VAL A 357 1.71 24.54 -0.31
C VAL A 357 1.28 26.01 -0.15
N PHE A 358 0.79 26.65 -1.22
CA PHE A 358 0.29 28.03 -1.19
C PHE A 358 -1.24 28.11 -1.11
N LYS A 359 -1.94 26.97 -1.02
CA LYS A 359 -3.39 26.96 -0.85
C LYS A 359 -3.79 27.48 0.52
N ARG A 360 -4.97 28.08 0.58
CA ARG A 360 -5.64 28.42 1.84
C ARG A 360 -6.23 27.18 2.49
N ILE A 361 -6.15 27.11 3.82
CA ILE A 361 -6.62 25.96 4.59
C ILE A 361 -8.14 25.72 4.36
N GLY A 362 -8.92 26.78 4.15
CA GLY A 362 -10.36 26.69 3.86
C GLY A 362 -10.71 25.99 2.54
N VAL A 363 -9.78 25.88 1.58
CA VAL A 363 -10.03 25.22 0.28
C VAL A 363 -9.75 23.72 0.34
N LEU A 364 -8.99 23.28 1.34
CA LEU A 364 -8.59 21.89 1.50
C LEU A 364 -9.78 21.01 1.88
N SER A 365 -9.77 19.77 1.38
CA SER A 365 -10.67 18.71 1.81
C SER A 365 -10.45 18.37 3.30
N GLY A 366 -11.42 17.73 3.95
CA GLY A 366 -11.30 17.34 5.36
C GLY A 366 -10.06 16.47 5.64
N GLY A 367 -9.75 15.53 4.74
CA GLY A 367 -8.54 14.69 4.85
C GLY A 367 -7.24 15.48 4.70
N GLU A 368 -7.19 16.42 3.75
CA GLU A 368 -6.05 17.35 3.62
C GLU A 368 -5.88 18.22 4.86
N ARG A 369 -6.95 18.78 5.41
CA ARG A 369 -6.86 19.57 6.65
C ARG A 369 -6.37 18.74 7.82
N ASN A 370 -6.78 17.47 7.92
CA ASN A 370 -6.32 16.56 8.95
C ASN A 370 -4.81 16.28 8.81
N ARG A 371 -4.34 16.01 7.58
CA ARG A 371 -2.90 15.86 7.28
C ARG A 371 -2.10 17.09 7.66
N TYR A 372 -2.63 18.27 7.37
CA TYR A 372 -1.99 19.53 7.73
C TYR A 372 -1.92 19.75 9.24
N ALA A 373 -3.03 19.50 9.96
CA ALA A 373 -3.05 19.60 11.42
C ALA A 373 -1.98 18.68 12.05
N LEU A 374 -1.86 17.46 11.54
CA LEU A 374 -0.84 16.52 11.97
C LEU A 374 0.57 17.03 11.66
N ALA A 375 0.83 17.56 10.45
CA ALA A 375 2.10 18.18 10.10
C ALA A 375 2.47 19.35 11.03
N LYS A 376 1.49 20.20 11.38
CA LYS A 376 1.66 21.33 12.31
C LYS A 376 2.01 20.86 13.72
N MET A 377 1.34 19.83 14.22
CA MET A 377 1.65 19.27 15.55
C MET A 377 3.05 18.67 15.60
N LEU A 378 3.45 17.95 14.55
CA LEU A 378 4.75 17.29 14.44
C LEU A 378 5.92 18.26 14.23
N LEU A 379 5.63 19.54 14.00
CA LEU A 379 6.64 20.56 13.79
C LEU A 379 7.41 20.89 15.07
N SER A 380 6.72 20.87 16.21
CA SER A 380 7.24 21.16 17.55
C SER A 380 6.58 20.21 18.56
N PRO A 381 6.89 18.90 18.52
CA PRO A 381 6.23 17.91 19.36
C PRO A 381 6.60 18.10 20.83
N SER A 382 5.61 18.05 21.71
CA SER A 382 5.81 17.95 23.16
C SER A 382 6.29 16.55 23.56
N ASN A 383 6.80 16.38 24.78
CA ASN A 383 7.38 15.09 25.20
C ASN A 383 6.35 14.01 25.55
N PHE A 384 5.07 14.37 25.67
CA PHE A 384 3.95 13.43 25.77
C PHE A 384 2.91 13.70 24.68
N LEU A 385 2.87 12.83 23.67
CA LEU A 385 1.96 12.93 22.53
C LEU A 385 0.75 12.03 22.74
N LEU A 386 -0.44 12.59 22.56
CA LEU A 386 -1.72 11.90 22.62
C LEU A 386 -2.39 11.98 21.25
N LEU A 387 -2.57 10.85 20.57
CA LEU A 387 -3.07 10.80 19.19
C LEU A 387 -4.39 10.02 19.09
N ASP A 388 -5.49 10.69 18.77
CA ASP A 388 -6.78 10.02 18.56
C ASP A 388 -7.03 9.79 17.05
N GLU A 389 -6.93 8.54 16.60
CA GLU A 389 -7.05 8.12 15.19
C GLU A 389 -6.17 8.90 14.19
N PRO A 390 -4.85 9.04 14.40
CA PRO A 390 -3.98 9.84 13.53
C PRO A 390 -3.83 9.25 12.12
N THR A 391 -4.10 7.95 11.97
CA THR A 391 -4.02 7.24 10.69
C THR A 391 -5.26 7.40 9.82
N ASN A 392 -6.32 8.05 10.33
CA ASN A 392 -7.56 8.21 9.60
C ASN A 392 -7.38 9.21 8.46
N HIS A 393 -7.87 8.87 7.25
CA HIS A 393 -7.68 9.63 6.02
C HIS A 393 -6.22 9.82 5.55
N LEU A 394 -5.28 9.06 6.13
CA LEU A 394 -3.91 8.96 5.62
C LEU A 394 -3.82 7.85 4.59
N ASP A 395 -3.15 8.14 3.48
CA ASP A 395 -2.77 7.12 2.52
C ASP A 395 -1.65 6.23 3.09
N MET A 396 -1.40 5.12 2.42
CA MET A 396 -0.41 4.14 2.84
C MET A 396 0.99 4.73 3.02
N ARG A 397 1.38 5.72 2.21
CA ARG A 397 2.69 6.37 2.31
C ARG A 397 2.76 7.32 3.49
N ALA A 398 1.77 8.18 3.70
CA ALA A 398 1.76 9.07 4.87
C ALA A 398 1.74 8.27 6.18
N LYS A 399 1.06 7.12 6.21
CA LYS A 399 1.11 6.18 7.35
C LYS A 399 2.53 5.68 7.62
N ASP A 400 3.27 5.25 6.60
CA ASP A 400 4.66 4.78 6.77
C ASP A 400 5.59 5.90 7.26
N VAL A 401 5.46 7.11 6.70
CA VAL A 401 6.27 8.25 7.13
C VAL A 401 5.97 8.60 8.58
N LEU A 402 4.69 8.64 8.96
CA LEU A 402 4.28 8.87 10.35
C LEU A 402 4.81 7.79 11.28
N LEU A 403 4.71 6.52 10.87
CA LEU A 403 5.18 5.37 11.64
C LEU A 403 6.69 5.44 11.88
N ASN A 404 7.48 5.66 10.82
CA ASN A 404 8.93 5.76 10.93
C ASN A 404 9.34 6.93 11.82
N ALA A 405 8.69 8.07 11.65
CA ALA A 405 9.00 9.25 12.44
C ALA A 405 8.63 9.05 13.93
N LEU A 406 7.47 8.45 14.23
CA LEU A 406 7.08 8.10 15.61
C LEU A 406 7.96 6.99 16.19
N ALA A 407 8.51 6.12 15.33
CA ALA A 407 9.44 5.09 15.75
C ALA A 407 10.81 5.65 16.15
N GLU A 408 11.23 6.79 15.60
CA GLU A 408 12.44 7.53 16.00
C GLU A 408 12.21 8.50 17.17
N PHE A 409 10.96 8.80 17.49
CA PHE A 409 10.61 9.72 18.56
C PHE A 409 10.97 9.14 19.95
N SER A 410 11.73 9.92 20.73
CA SER A 410 12.19 9.54 22.08
C SER A 410 11.20 9.88 23.20
N GLY A 411 10.15 10.65 22.90
CA GLY A 411 9.10 10.96 23.85
C GLY A 411 8.13 9.79 24.05
N THR A 412 7.08 10.06 24.82
CA THR A 412 6.05 9.07 25.15
C THR A 412 4.85 9.30 24.25
N VAL A 413 4.28 8.23 23.69
CA VAL A 413 3.18 8.32 22.73
C VAL A 413 2.04 7.42 23.19
N VAL A 414 0.85 7.98 23.35
CA VAL A 414 -0.40 7.21 23.51
C VAL A 414 -1.23 7.48 22.26
N PHE A 415 -1.64 6.43 21.57
CA PHE A 415 -2.40 6.56 20.34
C PHE A 415 -3.57 5.60 20.28
N VAL A 416 -4.67 6.04 19.68
CA VAL A 416 -5.77 5.18 19.20
C VAL A 416 -5.53 4.97 17.72
N SER A 417 -5.36 3.72 17.31
CA SER A 417 -5.41 3.36 15.91
C SER A 417 -6.22 2.08 15.76
N HIS A 418 -6.83 1.94 14.59
CA HIS A 418 -7.48 0.70 14.16
C HIS A 418 -6.63 -0.05 13.12
N ASP A 419 -5.50 0.54 12.71
CA ASP A 419 -4.57 -0.05 11.74
C ASP A 419 -3.63 -1.03 12.44
N ARG A 420 -3.75 -2.32 12.13
CA ARG A 420 -2.98 -3.39 12.78
C ARG A 420 -1.48 -3.25 12.53
N TYR A 421 -1.09 -2.83 11.33
CA TYR A 421 0.32 -2.64 10.97
C TYR A 421 0.95 -1.50 11.77
N PHE A 422 0.20 -0.41 11.92
CA PHE A 422 0.64 0.72 12.70
C PHE A 422 0.80 0.37 14.19
N ILE A 423 -0.17 -0.35 14.76
CA ILE A 423 -0.10 -0.77 16.16
C ILE A 423 1.06 -1.75 16.35
N ASP A 424 1.21 -2.76 15.50
CA ASP A 424 2.23 -3.79 15.67
C ASP A 424 3.66 -3.23 15.65
N LYS A 425 3.94 -2.31 14.73
CA LYS A 425 5.28 -1.72 14.59
C LYS A 425 5.61 -0.66 15.63
N LEU A 426 4.62 0.06 16.15
CA LEU A 426 4.84 1.19 17.05
C LEU A 426 4.62 0.84 18.53
N ALA A 427 3.66 -0.02 18.84
CA ALA A 427 3.23 -0.28 20.22
C ALA A 427 4.25 -1.12 20.99
N THR A 428 4.54 -0.69 22.20
CA THR A 428 5.29 -1.42 23.23
C THR A 428 4.38 -2.00 24.30
N ARG A 429 3.20 -1.38 24.47
CA ARG A 429 2.14 -1.75 25.41
C ARG A 429 0.79 -1.53 24.73
N VAL A 430 -0.16 -2.40 25.01
CA VAL A 430 -1.53 -2.32 24.49
C VAL A 430 -2.49 -2.20 25.66
N PHE A 431 -3.34 -1.17 25.66
CA PHE A 431 -4.37 -0.96 26.67
C PHE A 431 -5.73 -1.30 26.04
N GLU A 432 -6.34 -2.38 26.50
CA GLU A 432 -7.69 -2.77 26.10
C GLU A 432 -8.70 -2.03 26.98
N VAL A 433 -9.51 -1.18 26.36
CA VAL A 433 -10.58 -0.42 27.01
C VAL A 433 -11.92 -1.09 26.70
N GLY A 434 -12.59 -1.62 27.72
CA GLY A 434 -13.85 -2.34 27.55
C GLY A 434 -14.55 -2.58 28.88
N GLY A 435 -15.89 -2.62 28.88
CA GLY A 435 -16.68 -2.94 30.08
C GLY A 435 -16.53 -1.96 31.26
N GLY A 436 -15.91 -0.80 31.05
CA GLY A 436 -15.58 0.14 32.12
C GLY A 436 -14.21 -0.10 32.78
N GLU A 437 -13.46 -1.09 32.34
CA GLU A 437 -12.11 -1.40 32.83
C GLU A 437 -11.05 -1.12 31.76
N VAL A 438 -9.79 -1.00 32.19
CA VAL A 438 -8.63 -0.88 31.29
C VAL A 438 -7.64 -1.98 31.65
N HIS A 439 -7.47 -2.94 30.76
CA HIS A 439 -6.48 -4.01 30.91
C HIS A 439 -5.20 -3.65 30.17
N VAL A 440 -4.07 -3.77 30.87
CA VAL A 440 -2.76 -3.40 30.34
C VAL A 440 -1.99 -4.65 29.96
N TYR A 441 -1.66 -4.77 28.67
CA TYR A 441 -0.86 -5.86 28.14
C TYR A 441 0.51 -5.33 27.70
N PRO A 442 1.62 -5.92 28.19
CA PRO A 442 2.95 -5.67 27.62
C PRO A 442 3.09 -6.45 26.30
N GLY A 443 3.73 -5.83 25.30
CA GLY A 443 3.95 -6.44 23.99
C GLY A 443 3.31 -5.66 22.84
N ASN A 444 3.50 -6.18 21.63
CA ASN A 444 2.90 -5.65 20.41
C ASN A 444 1.45 -6.14 20.25
N TYR A 445 0.84 -5.84 19.10
CA TYR A 445 -0.53 -6.24 18.81
C TYR A 445 -0.70 -7.77 18.68
N GLU A 446 0.28 -8.46 18.12
CA GLU A 446 0.28 -9.93 18.01
C GLU A 446 0.32 -10.60 19.39
N ASP A 447 1.15 -10.10 20.31
CA ASP A 447 1.21 -10.57 21.70
C ASP A 447 -0.14 -10.42 22.41
N TYR A 448 -0.85 -9.31 22.16
CA TYR A 448 -2.19 -9.07 22.66
C TYR A 448 -3.20 -10.08 22.12
N LEU A 449 -3.23 -10.31 20.79
CA LEU A 449 -4.10 -11.31 20.18
C LEU A 449 -3.80 -12.73 20.66
N TRP A 450 -2.52 -13.05 20.85
CA TRP A 450 -2.07 -14.34 21.37
C TRP A 450 -2.58 -14.58 22.79
N ARG A 451 -2.43 -13.59 23.69
CA ARG A 451 -2.95 -13.67 25.06
C ARG A 451 -4.47 -13.77 25.12
N LYS A 452 -5.17 -13.10 24.20
CA LYS A 452 -6.64 -13.15 24.09
C LYS A 452 -7.16 -14.48 23.55
N SER A 453 -6.38 -15.15 22.68
CA SER A 453 -6.78 -16.42 22.04
C SER A 453 -6.40 -17.70 22.81
N GLY A 454 -5.58 -17.61 23.86
CA GLY A 454 -5.35 -18.69 24.82
C GLY A 454 -4.66 -19.94 24.28
N ARG A 455 -3.94 -19.88 23.15
CA ARG A 455 -3.20 -21.04 22.61
C ARG A 455 -1.89 -21.29 23.34
N PRO A 456 -1.55 -22.56 23.68
CA PRO A 456 -0.26 -22.90 24.27
C PRO A 456 0.87 -22.62 23.29
N LEU A 457 2.00 -22.23 23.85
CA LEU A 457 3.20 -21.78 23.17
C LEU A 457 3.91 -22.95 22.48
N ASP A 458 3.51 -23.30 21.26
CA ASP A 458 4.39 -24.06 20.36
C ASP A 458 5.45 -23.07 19.83
N LEU A 459 6.49 -22.87 20.64
CA LEU A 459 7.76 -22.31 20.18
C LEU A 459 8.41 -23.32 19.21
N GLU A 460 7.91 -23.37 17.97
CA GLU A 460 8.83 -23.65 16.86
C GLU A 460 9.64 -22.38 16.63
N LEU A 461 10.70 -22.24 17.44
CA LEU A 461 11.79 -21.32 17.15
C LEU A 461 12.26 -21.60 15.71
N PRO A 462 12.14 -20.65 14.76
CA PRO A 462 12.82 -20.82 13.49
C PRO A 462 14.31 -20.94 13.81
N ALA A 463 14.86 -22.10 13.45
CA ALA A 463 16.29 -22.38 13.57
C ALA A 463 17.05 -21.18 12.99
N ALA A 464 17.92 -20.60 13.82
CA ALA A 464 18.79 -19.51 13.44
C ALA A 464 19.48 -19.85 12.12
N VAL A 465 19.04 -19.21 11.04
CA VAL A 465 19.73 -19.26 9.74
C VAL A 465 21.05 -18.53 9.96
N ALA A 466 22.11 -19.32 10.13
CA ALA A 466 23.47 -18.82 10.20
C ALA A 466 23.79 -18.05 8.92
N LEU A 467 23.98 -16.74 9.05
CA LEU A 467 24.54 -15.88 8.02
C LEU A 467 25.93 -16.43 7.62
N PRO A 468 26.20 -16.68 6.32
CA PRO A 468 27.54 -17.04 5.88
C PRO A 468 28.50 -15.85 6.09
N PRO A 469 29.74 -16.08 6.56
CA PRO A 469 30.68 -15.00 6.80
C PRO A 469 31.14 -14.38 5.48
N ALA A 470 31.16 -13.04 5.46
CA ALA A 470 31.77 -12.26 4.40
C ALA A 470 33.27 -12.60 4.26
N PRO A 471 33.80 -12.75 3.04
CA PRO A 471 35.22 -12.99 2.84
C PRO A 471 36.03 -11.73 3.16
N VAL A 472 36.98 -11.92 4.06
CA VAL A 472 37.97 -10.95 4.52
C VAL A 472 38.98 -10.69 3.41
N SER A 473 39.08 -9.44 2.96
CA SER A 473 40.15 -8.95 2.10
C SER A 473 41.48 -8.86 2.87
N ALA A 474 42.52 -9.50 2.36
CA ALA A 474 43.90 -9.22 2.74
C ALA A 474 44.86 -9.47 1.56
N ASN A 475 45.90 -8.62 1.51
CA ASN A 475 46.97 -8.46 0.53
C ASN A 475 46.58 -7.60 -0.68
N GLY A 476 47.24 -6.48 -0.98
CA GLY A 476 48.59 -6.08 -0.59
C GLY A 476 49.36 -5.73 -1.86
N VAL A 477 49.29 -4.44 -2.22
CA VAL A 477 50.24 -3.63 -2.98
C VAL A 477 51.27 -4.37 -3.85
N GLN A 478 51.19 -4.21 -5.17
CA GLN A 478 52.35 -3.84 -6.02
C GLN A 478 51.92 -2.90 -7.15
N ASN A 479 52.12 -1.60 -6.93
CA ASN A 479 52.20 -0.59 -7.98
C ASN A 479 53.57 -0.76 -8.68
N GLY A 480 53.56 -1.42 -9.83
CA GLY A 480 54.66 -1.40 -10.79
C GLY A 480 54.39 -0.38 -11.89
N HIS A 481 54.70 0.90 -11.63
CA HIS A 481 54.87 1.89 -12.70
C HIS A 481 56.24 1.64 -13.35
N SER A 482 56.27 0.85 -14.43
CA SER A 482 57.36 0.87 -15.40
C SER A 482 56.87 1.58 -16.66
N ALA A 483 57.18 2.87 -16.73
CA ALA A 483 57.11 3.66 -17.95
C ALA A 483 58.12 3.09 -18.96
N GLU A 484 57.63 2.26 -19.89
CA GLU A 484 58.42 1.80 -21.02
C GLU A 484 58.42 2.83 -22.17
N LYS A 485 59.57 3.48 -22.26
CA LYS A 485 60.20 4.13 -23.41
C LYS A 485 59.53 3.85 -24.77
N GLY A 486 59.09 4.92 -25.42
CA GLY A 486 58.69 4.95 -26.82
C GLY A 486 59.73 4.30 -27.73
N LYS A 487 59.36 3.17 -28.32
CA LYS A 487 60.02 2.62 -29.50
C LYS A 487 59.43 3.32 -30.72
N ARG A 488 60.28 4.08 -31.41
CA ARG A 488 60.01 4.53 -32.79
C ARG A 488 59.55 3.32 -33.61
N VAL A 489 58.32 3.41 -34.10
CA VAL A 489 57.66 2.39 -34.92
C VAL A 489 58.36 2.30 -36.26
N ASN A 490 58.69 1.06 -36.67
CA ASN A 490 59.19 0.76 -38.01
C ASN A 490 58.04 0.97 -39.03
N PRO A 491 58.18 1.86 -40.04
CA PRO A 491 57.13 2.11 -41.04
C PRO A 491 56.69 0.84 -41.80
N LEU A 492 57.57 -0.15 -41.91
CA LEU A 492 57.30 -1.47 -42.52
C LEU A 492 56.32 -2.34 -41.71
N LYS A 493 56.17 -2.13 -40.39
CA LYS A 493 55.24 -2.94 -39.56
C LYS A 493 53.81 -2.42 -39.67
N VAL A 494 53.64 -1.10 -39.75
CA VAL A 494 52.34 -0.44 -40.00
C VAL A 494 51.82 -0.77 -41.39
N GLU A 495 52.70 -0.83 -42.40
CA GLU A 495 52.32 -1.19 -43.76
C GLU A 495 51.87 -2.65 -43.88
N LYS A 496 52.51 -3.57 -43.13
CA LYS A 496 52.07 -4.97 -43.02
C LYS A 496 50.72 -5.11 -42.31
N LEU A 497 50.50 -4.37 -41.22
CA LEU A 497 49.21 -4.39 -40.51
C LEU A 497 48.09 -3.81 -41.37
N LYS A 498 48.36 -2.76 -42.16
CA LYS A 498 47.41 -2.22 -43.15
C LYS A 498 47.09 -3.22 -44.26
N GLN A 499 48.08 -3.97 -44.75
CA GLN A 499 47.85 -5.06 -45.71
C GLN A 499 47.01 -6.18 -45.10
N GLN A 500 47.28 -6.58 -43.86
CA GLN A 500 46.47 -7.58 -43.13
C GLN A 500 45.04 -7.11 -42.88
N CYS A 501 44.84 -5.84 -42.52
CA CYS A 501 43.51 -5.26 -42.37
C CYS A 501 42.76 -5.29 -43.71
N SER A 502 43.42 -4.90 -44.82
CA SER A 502 42.79 -4.94 -46.15
C SER A 502 42.46 -6.36 -46.65
N SER A 503 43.23 -7.38 -46.24
CA SER A 503 42.92 -8.77 -46.58
C SER A 503 41.72 -9.29 -45.78
N VAL A 504 41.67 -8.99 -44.48
CA VAL A 504 40.55 -9.37 -43.61
C VAL A 504 39.26 -8.66 -44.06
N GLU A 505 39.32 -7.38 -44.42
CA GLU A 505 38.18 -6.63 -44.99
C GLU A 505 37.66 -7.25 -46.30
N ARG A 506 38.57 -7.70 -47.16
CA ARG A 506 38.20 -8.37 -48.41
C ARG A 506 37.55 -9.73 -48.15
N GLU A 507 38.04 -10.47 -47.17
CA GLU A 507 37.46 -11.76 -46.78
C GLU A 507 36.08 -11.58 -46.14
N ILE A 508 35.90 -10.58 -45.27
CA ILE A 508 34.59 -10.22 -44.71
C ILE A 508 33.60 -9.87 -45.83
N ALA A 509 33.99 -9.01 -46.78
CA ALA A 509 33.11 -8.62 -47.88
C ALA A 509 32.67 -9.80 -48.76
N LEU A 510 33.57 -10.74 -49.05
CA LEU A 510 33.25 -11.98 -49.78
C LEU A 510 32.31 -12.90 -48.97
N LEU A 511 32.52 -12.98 -47.65
CA LEU A 511 31.70 -13.81 -46.76
C LEU A 511 30.29 -13.22 -46.59
N GLU A 512 30.17 -11.89 -46.48
CA GLU A 512 28.89 -11.17 -46.44
C GLU A 512 28.11 -11.34 -47.74
N GLU A 513 28.77 -11.25 -48.90
CA GLU A 513 28.15 -11.49 -50.20
C GLU A 513 27.65 -12.95 -50.32
N HIS A 514 28.43 -13.90 -49.79
CA HIS A 514 28.04 -15.31 -49.76
C HIS A 514 26.85 -15.57 -48.82
N ILE A 515 26.84 -14.96 -47.62
CA ILE A 515 25.71 -15.05 -46.67
C ILE A 515 24.45 -14.42 -47.27
N ALA A 516 24.57 -13.27 -47.94
CA ALA A 516 23.45 -12.62 -48.61
C ALA A 516 22.87 -13.47 -49.76
N SER A 517 23.72 -14.17 -50.51
CA SER A 517 23.29 -15.16 -51.51
C SER A 517 22.53 -16.33 -50.86
N LEU A 518 23.05 -16.88 -49.77
CA LEU A 518 22.42 -18.00 -49.06
C LEU A 518 21.09 -17.60 -48.41
N GLU A 519 20.98 -16.36 -47.91
CA GLU A 519 19.74 -15.79 -47.38
C GLU A 519 18.69 -15.57 -48.48
N ALA A 520 19.10 -15.12 -49.66
CA ALA A 520 18.23 -14.99 -50.83
C ALA A 520 17.75 -16.37 -51.35
N ASP A 521 18.61 -17.38 -51.31
CA ASP A 521 18.26 -18.75 -51.68
C ASP A 521 17.30 -19.39 -50.66
N LEU A 522 17.46 -19.10 -49.36
CA LEU A 522 16.55 -19.54 -48.29
C LEU A 522 15.15 -18.90 -48.40
N ALA A 523 15.05 -17.71 -48.99
CA ALA A 523 13.76 -17.06 -49.25
C ALA A 523 12.94 -17.78 -50.34
N ASN A 524 13.59 -18.55 -51.22
CA ASN A 524 12.94 -19.37 -52.24
C ASN A 524 12.88 -20.84 -51.79
N PHE A 525 11.83 -21.19 -51.05
CA PHE A 525 11.62 -22.55 -50.55
C PHE A 525 11.50 -23.57 -51.71
N ARG A 526 12.37 -24.61 -51.71
CA ARG A 526 12.36 -25.70 -52.72
C ARG A 526 12.11 -27.09 -52.12
N ASN A 527 12.89 -27.52 -51.13
CA ASN A 527 12.81 -28.87 -50.54
C ASN A 527 13.37 -28.87 -49.09
N PRO A 528 12.74 -29.55 -48.09
CA PRO A 528 13.20 -29.56 -46.69
C PRO A 528 14.68 -29.91 -46.45
N ASP A 529 15.23 -30.90 -47.16
CA ASP A 529 16.65 -31.30 -47.01
C ASP A 529 17.62 -30.21 -47.51
N GLU A 530 17.22 -29.48 -48.55
CA GLU A 530 18.00 -28.38 -49.13
C GLU A 530 17.95 -27.15 -48.21
N THR A 531 16.78 -26.85 -47.63
CA THR A 531 16.61 -25.78 -46.64
C THR A 531 17.44 -26.03 -45.38
N LEU A 532 17.49 -27.27 -44.89
CA LEU A 532 18.29 -27.62 -43.71
C LEU A 532 19.80 -27.48 -43.97
N ARG A 533 20.26 -27.90 -45.16
CA ARG A 533 21.65 -27.72 -45.61
C ARG A 533 22.03 -26.24 -45.75
N LEU A 534 21.15 -25.42 -46.34
CA LEU A 534 21.38 -23.97 -46.47
C LEU A 534 21.43 -23.28 -45.10
N THR A 535 20.58 -23.68 -44.15
CA THR A 535 20.57 -23.14 -42.78
C THR A 535 21.86 -23.50 -42.02
N GLN A 536 22.39 -24.70 -42.23
CA GLN A 536 23.70 -25.11 -41.68
C GLN A 536 24.87 -24.32 -42.31
N GLN A 537 24.83 -24.08 -43.63
CA GLN A 537 25.86 -23.27 -44.29
C GLN A 537 25.81 -21.80 -43.86
N LEU A 538 24.61 -21.26 -43.65
CA LEU A 538 24.40 -19.88 -43.19
C LEU A 538 24.87 -19.69 -41.75
N SER A 539 24.55 -20.62 -40.83
CA SER A 539 25.06 -20.58 -39.46
C SER A 539 26.59 -20.69 -39.40
N ALA A 540 27.20 -21.61 -40.16
CA ALA A 540 28.65 -21.72 -40.27
C ALA A 540 29.30 -20.46 -40.89
N GLY A 541 28.62 -19.82 -41.85
CA GLY A 541 29.04 -18.54 -42.43
C GLY A 541 29.02 -17.41 -41.40
N ARG A 542 27.95 -17.29 -40.61
CA ARG A 542 27.82 -16.28 -39.55
C ARG A 542 28.85 -16.46 -38.43
N GLU A 543 29.17 -17.70 -38.07
CA GLU A 543 30.20 -18.00 -37.07
C GLU A 543 31.60 -17.59 -37.56
N LYS A 544 31.93 -17.89 -38.83
CA LYS A 544 33.17 -17.42 -39.46
C LYS A 544 33.23 -15.90 -39.59
N LEU A 545 32.11 -15.24 -39.89
CA LEU A 545 32.01 -13.78 -39.92
C LEU A 545 32.34 -13.19 -38.55
N ALA A 546 31.79 -13.75 -37.48
CA ALA A 546 32.04 -13.28 -36.12
C ALA A 546 33.52 -13.37 -35.75
N VAL A 547 34.19 -14.48 -36.09
CA VAL A 547 35.64 -14.65 -35.87
C VAL A 547 36.45 -13.61 -36.67
N LEU A 548 36.17 -13.44 -37.96
CA LEU A 548 36.87 -12.46 -38.80
C LEU A 548 36.63 -11.01 -38.34
N MET A 549 35.45 -10.70 -37.82
CA MET A 549 35.14 -9.38 -37.23
C MET A 549 35.97 -9.13 -35.97
N THR A 550 36.13 -10.14 -35.10
CA THR A 550 37.01 -10.01 -33.92
C THR A 550 38.48 -9.87 -34.31
N GLU A 551 38.94 -10.60 -35.35
CA GLU A 551 40.29 -10.44 -35.88
C GLU A 551 40.50 -9.03 -36.47
N TRP A 552 39.52 -8.50 -37.22
CA TRP A 552 39.55 -7.13 -37.73
C TRP A 552 39.62 -6.10 -36.60
N GLU A 553 38.81 -6.25 -35.54
CA GLU A 553 38.84 -5.36 -34.38
C GLU A 553 40.22 -5.35 -33.70
N THR A 554 40.84 -6.53 -33.52
CA THR A 554 42.18 -6.62 -32.93
C THR A 554 43.26 -5.98 -33.81
N VAL A 555 43.23 -6.23 -35.13
CA VAL A 555 44.20 -5.65 -36.09
C VAL A 555 44.00 -4.14 -36.22
N SER A 556 42.76 -3.66 -36.19
CA SER A 556 42.42 -2.23 -36.24
C SER A 556 42.89 -1.50 -34.96
N ALA A 557 42.65 -2.10 -33.79
CA ALA A 557 43.15 -1.57 -32.52
C ALA A 557 44.70 -1.55 -32.46
N GLU A 558 45.37 -2.56 -33.01
CA GLU A 558 46.84 -2.56 -33.13
C GLU A 558 47.34 -1.45 -34.07
N ILE A 559 46.64 -1.15 -35.16
CA ILE A 559 46.99 -0.02 -36.04
C ILE A 559 46.84 1.31 -35.29
N GLU A 560 45.72 1.53 -34.58
CA GLU A 560 45.49 2.75 -33.80
C GLU A 560 46.50 2.93 -32.66
N ALA A 561 46.90 1.85 -31.99
CA ALA A 561 47.94 1.91 -30.95
C ALA A 561 49.35 2.20 -31.51
N THR A 562 49.55 1.98 -32.81
CA THR A 562 50.85 2.10 -33.50
C THR A 562 50.98 3.38 -34.34
N THR A 563 49.87 4.11 -34.53
CA THR A 563 49.81 5.40 -35.25
C THR A 563 49.85 6.56 -34.27
#